data_AF-A0A7W9PW68-F1
#
_entry.id   AF-A0A7W9PW68-F1
#
_cell.length_a   1.000
_cell.length_b   1.000
_cell.length_c   1.000
_cell.angle_alpha   90.00
_cell.angle_beta   90.00
_cell.angle_gamma   90.00
#
_symmetry.space_group_name_H-M   'P 1'
#
loop_
_entity.id
_entity.type
_entity.pdbx_description
1 polymer ?
#
loop_
_entity_poly.entity_id
_entity_poly.type
_entity_poly.pdbx_seq_one_letter_code
_entity_poly.pdbx_strand_id
1 'polypeptide(L)'
;MVNALWQGGAKGIKVMDQRLISTSAVRCVGNTLILQGRVYSPPYKITAIGDPDRLKQSLADSKAIQTYMVYVNVYGLGWKVADDGTVTLPGYSGTVDLHYAKPVDR
;
A
#
# COMPACT_ATOMS: atom_id res chain seq x y z
N MET A 1 -2.38 -6.89 -1.35
CA MET A 1 -1.11 -6.13 -1.22
C MET A 1 -1.14 -5.14 -0.06
N VAL A 2 -1.82 -3.99 -0.17
CA VAL A 2 -1.84 -2.95 0.90
C VAL A 2 -2.29 -3.51 2.26
N ASN A 3 -3.34 -4.32 2.29
CA ASN A 3 -3.83 -4.93 3.54
C ASN A 3 -2.82 -5.89 4.17
N ALA A 4 -2.08 -6.66 3.36
CA ALA A 4 -1.05 -7.58 3.86
C ALA A 4 0.12 -6.81 4.50
N LEU A 5 0.49 -5.65 3.93
CA LEU A 5 1.50 -4.77 4.50
C LEU A 5 1.04 -4.17 5.84
N TRP A 6 -0.22 -3.72 5.93
CA TRP A 6 -0.78 -3.26 7.20
C TRP A 6 -0.83 -4.38 8.26
N GLN A 7 -1.23 -5.59 7.86
CA GLN A 7 -1.20 -6.77 8.74
C GLN A 7 0.22 -7.14 9.20
N GLY A 8 1.23 -6.92 8.35
CA GLY A 8 2.65 -7.07 8.68
C GLY A 8 3.22 -5.97 9.56
N GLY A 9 2.41 -5.00 10.00
CA GLY A 9 2.84 -3.92 10.89
C GLY A 9 3.49 -2.74 10.17
N ALA A 10 3.16 -2.50 8.89
CA ALA A 10 3.57 -1.27 8.21
C ALA A 10 3.15 -0.03 9.01
N LYS A 11 4.07 0.89 9.21
CA LYS A 11 3.85 2.21 9.85
C LYS A 11 3.51 3.30 8.83
N GLY A 12 3.78 3.03 7.56
CA GLY A 12 3.43 3.92 6.47
C GLY A 12 3.45 3.19 5.14
N ILE A 13 2.51 3.53 4.26
CA ILE A 13 2.42 2.96 2.92
C ILE A 13 2.24 4.09 1.91
N LYS A 14 2.95 3.98 0.80
CA LYS A 14 2.79 4.82 -0.39
C LYS A 14 2.51 3.93 -1.59
N VAL A 15 1.51 4.27 -2.36
CA VAL A 15 1.21 3.62 -3.65
C VAL A 15 1.46 4.67 -4.72
N MET A 16 2.35 4.38 -5.66
CA MET A 16 2.86 5.36 -6.62
C MET A 16 3.49 6.55 -5.89
N ASP A 17 2.97 7.75 -6.09
CA ASP A 17 3.34 8.99 -5.42
C ASP A 17 2.37 9.36 -4.27
N GLN A 18 1.31 8.57 -4.03
CA GLN A 18 0.28 8.88 -3.04
C GLN A 18 0.53 8.20 -1.70
N ARG A 19 0.63 9.00 -0.64
CA ARG A 19 0.64 8.50 0.75
C ARG A 19 -0.74 7.95 1.10
N LEU A 20 -0.78 6.75 1.68
CA LEU A 20 -1.99 6.17 2.25
C LEU A 20 -2.04 6.43 3.76
N ILE A 21 -3.26 6.73 4.23
CA ILE A 21 -3.68 6.75 5.63
C ILE A 21 -4.88 5.82 5.81
N SER A 22 -5.36 5.66 7.05
CA SER A 22 -6.48 4.76 7.38
C SER A 22 -7.75 5.03 6.58
N THR A 23 -7.99 6.28 6.18
CA THR A 23 -9.16 6.70 5.39
C THR A 23 -8.90 6.74 3.89
N SER A 24 -7.70 6.37 3.42
CA SER A 24 -7.38 6.35 2.00
C SER A 24 -8.02 5.16 1.29
N ALA A 25 -8.67 5.40 0.17
CA ALA A 25 -9.24 4.37 -0.68
C ALA A 25 -8.36 4.08 -1.91
N VAL A 26 -8.12 2.79 -2.19
CA VAL A 26 -7.54 2.31 -3.44
C VAL A 26 -8.68 1.76 -4.29
N ARG A 27 -9.04 2.45 -5.38
CA ARG A 27 -10.10 2.00 -6.29
C ARG A 27 -9.49 1.40 -7.54
N CYS A 28 -9.87 0.17 -7.89
CA CYS A 28 -9.47 -0.47 -9.12
C CYS A 28 -10.52 -0.24 -10.20
N VAL A 29 -10.12 0.28 -11.37
CA VAL A 29 -10.99 0.45 -12.54
C VAL A 29 -10.30 -0.15 -13.75
N GLY A 30 -10.78 -1.31 -14.21
CA GLY A 30 -10.11 -2.11 -15.22
C GLY A 30 -8.69 -2.48 -14.77
N ASN A 31 -7.71 -2.15 -15.58
CA ASN A 31 -6.29 -2.33 -15.27
C ASN A 31 -5.66 -1.13 -14.56
N THR A 32 -6.39 -0.04 -14.32
CA THR A 32 -5.90 1.20 -13.71
C THR A 32 -6.27 1.31 -12.22
N LEU A 33 -5.43 2.03 -11.46
CA LEU A 33 -5.75 2.43 -10.09
C LEU A 33 -6.19 3.88 -10.06
N ILE A 34 -7.27 4.16 -9.34
CA ILE A 34 -7.70 5.52 -8.99
C ILE A 34 -7.37 5.75 -7.51
N LEU A 35 -6.45 6.68 -7.27
CA LEU A 35 -6.02 7.11 -5.94
C LEU A 35 -6.29 8.61 -5.81
N GLN A 36 -7.14 9.01 -4.86
CA GLN A 36 -7.46 10.43 -4.62
C GLN A 36 -7.86 11.20 -5.89
N GLY A 37 -8.62 10.55 -6.79
CA GLY A 37 -9.05 11.13 -8.07
C GLY A 37 -8.00 11.10 -9.19
N ARG A 38 -6.78 10.63 -8.94
CA ARG A 38 -5.73 10.44 -9.97
C ARG A 38 -5.68 9.01 -10.46
N VAL A 39 -5.56 8.85 -11.77
CA VAL A 39 -5.45 7.55 -12.45
C VAL A 39 -3.98 7.17 -12.60
N TYR A 40 -3.64 5.92 -12.30
CA TYR A 40 -2.32 5.33 -12.47
C TYR A 40 -2.41 4.06 -13.31
N SER A 41 -1.47 3.91 -14.23
CA SER A 41 -1.29 2.70 -15.04
C SER A 41 -0.12 1.85 -14.51
N PRO A 42 -0.09 0.53 -14.80
CA PRO A 42 1.06 -0.32 -14.47
C PRO A 42 2.36 0.17 -15.13
N PRO A 43 3.54 -0.15 -14.58
CA PRO A 43 3.77 -0.96 -13.38
C PRO A 43 3.53 -0.18 -12.08
N TYR A 44 2.93 -0.86 -11.09
CA TYR A 44 2.64 -0.27 -9.78
C TYR A 44 3.81 -0.42 -8.83
N LYS A 45 4.25 0.68 -8.22
CA LYS A 45 5.22 0.68 -7.12
C LYS A 45 4.51 0.93 -5.80
N ILE A 46 4.74 0.05 -4.83
CA ILE A 46 4.24 0.19 -3.46
C ILE A 46 5.46 0.20 -2.54
N THR A 47 5.54 1.23 -1.69
CA THR A 47 6.59 1.38 -0.69
C THR A 47 5.95 1.31 0.69
N ALA A 48 6.49 0.49 1.58
CA ALA A 48 6.06 0.38 2.95
C ALA A 48 7.23 0.65 3.90
N ILE A 49 6.96 1.35 4.99
CA ILE A 49 7.89 1.54 6.11
C ILE A 49 7.46 0.58 7.22
N GLY A 50 8.39 -0.25 7.70
CA GLY A 50 8.16 -1.19 8.79
C GLY A 50 9.37 -2.08 9.01
N ASP A 51 9.20 -3.15 9.78
CA ASP A 51 10.19 -4.23 9.90
C ASP A 51 10.20 -5.03 8.58
N PRO A 52 11.30 -5.02 7.79
CA PRO A 52 11.32 -5.66 6.48
C PRO A 52 11.01 -7.16 6.50
N ASP A 53 11.43 -7.87 7.55
CA ASP A 53 11.24 -9.32 7.64
C ASP A 53 9.78 -9.66 7.93
N ARG A 54 9.14 -8.91 8.84
CA ARG A 54 7.70 -9.03 9.10
C ARG A 54 6.85 -8.67 7.89
N LEU A 55 7.24 -7.64 7.14
CA LEU A 55 6.55 -7.24 5.92
C LEU A 55 6.70 -8.30 4.82
N LYS A 56 7.89 -8.84 4.59
CA LYS A 56 8.09 -9.92 3.61
C LYS A 56 7.30 -11.17 3.99
N GLN A 57 7.30 -11.53 5.28
CA GLN A 57 6.53 -12.66 5.79
C GLN A 57 5.02 -12.46 5.59
N SER A 58 4.48 -11.27 5.91
CA SER A 58 3.05 -11.01 5.73
C SER A 58 2.62 -11.00 4.26
N LEU A 59 3.52 -10.62 3.35
CA LEU A 59 3.29 -10.76 1.91
C LEU A 59 3.21 -12.23 1.50
N ALA A 60 4.12 -13.07 1.99
CA ALA A 60 4.17 -14.50 1.69
C ALA A 60 2.95 -15.26 2.25
N ASP A 61 2.48 -14.90 3.45
CA ASP A 61 1.35 -15.55 4.14
C ASP A 61 -0.01 -15.13 3.57
N SER A 62 -0.06 -14.04 2.80
CA SER A 62 -1.32 -13.54 2.26
C SER A 62 -1.83 -14.44 1.14
N LYS A 63 -2.96 -15.13 1.38
CA LYS A 63 -3.66 -15.93 0.36
C LYS A 63 -3.90 -15.17 -0.95
N ALA A 64 -4.26 -13.89 -0.86
CA ALA A 64 -4.49 -13.04 -2.03
C ALA A 64 -3.19 -12.84 -2.86
N ILE A 65 -2.04 -12.72 -2.20
CA ILE A 65 -0.74 -12.60 -2.88
C ILE A 65 -0.30 -13.95 -3.42
N GLN A 66 -0.53 -15.05 -2.71
CA GLN A 66 -0.27 -16.40 -3.22
C GLN A 66 -1.06 -16.66 -4.52
N THR A 67 -2.35 -16.28 -4.56
CA THR A 67 -3.15 -16.31 -5.79
C THR A 67 -2.56 -15.42 -6.87
N TYR A 68 -2.11 -14.20 -6.53
CA TYR A 68 -1.42 -13.32 -7.47
C TYR A 68 -0.14 -13.92 -8.06
N MET A 69 0.64 -14.67 -7.27
CA MET A 69 1.85 -15.36 -7.74
C MET A 69 1.57 -16.45 -8.76
N VAL A 70 0.41 -17.11 -8.69
CA VAL A 70 -0.03 -18.03 -9.77
C VAL A 70 -0.18 -17.26 -11.08
N TYR A 71 -0.79 -16.07 -11.05
CA TYR A 71 -0.92 -15.24 -12.25
C TYR A 71 0.42 -14.71 -12.77
N VAL A 72 1.36 -14.38 -11.89
CA VAL A 72 2.75 -14.05 -12.25
C VAL A 72 3.39 -15.20 -13.03
N ASN A 73 3.26 -16.42 -12.52
CA ASN A 73 3.84 -17.60 -13.16
C ASN A 73 3.18 -17.96 -14.49
N VAL A 74 1.84 -17.93 -14.55
CA VAL A 74 1.07 -18.37 -15.73
C VAL A 74 1.04 -17.32 -16.84
N TYR A 75 0.96 -16.03 -16.49
CA TYR A 75 0.78 -14.94 -17.45
C TYR A 75 1.98 -14.00 -17.57
N GLY A 76 3.08 -14.28 -16.86
CA GLY A 76 4.30 -13.47 -16.91
C GLY A 76 4.13 -12.07 -16.32
N LEU A 77 3.24 -11.90 -15.34
CA LEU A 77 3.04 -10.60 -14.68
C LEU A 77 4.29 -10.21 -13.88
N GLY A 78 4.59 -8.91 -13.80
CA GLY A 78 5.75 -8.44 -13.04
C GLY A 78 5.57 -8.60 -11.52
N TRP A 79 6.59 -9.14 -10.85
CA TRP A 79 6.69 -9.16 -9.40
C TRP A 79 8.12 -8.88 -8.97
N LYS A 80 8.29 -7.93 -8.04
CA LYS A 80 9.58 -7.63 -7.42
C LYS A 80 9.34 -7.09 -6.03
N VAL A 81 10.03 -7.67 -5.06
CA VAL A 81 10.13 -7.16 -3.69
C VAL A 81 11.60 -6.85 -3.45
N ALA A 82 11.90 -5.64 -3.00
CA ALA A 82 13.24 -5.19 -2.68
C ALA A 82 13.23 -4.49 -1.33
N ASP A 83 14.36 -4.60 -0.64
CA ASP A 83 14.63 -3.84 0.57
C ASP A 83 15.39 -2.58 0.18
N ASP A 84 14.70 -1.43 0.22
CA ASP A 84 15.27 -0.14 -0.15
C ASP A 84 16.00 0.53 1.04
N GLY A 85 16.12 -0.14 2.21
CA GLY A 85 16.74 0.39 3.40
C GLY A 85 15.97 1.57 4.01
N THR A 86 16.66 2.68 4.28
CA THR A 86 16.02 3.87 4.86
C THR A 86 15.31 4.68 3.79
N VAL A 87 13.99 4.83 3.92
CA VAL A 87 13.15 5.59 2.99
C VAL A 87 12.27 6.56 3.74
N THR A 88 12.21 7.81 3.28
CA THR A 88 11.26 8.81 3.77
C THR A 88 10.03 8.81 2.86
N LEU A 89 8.85 8.65 3.46
CA LEU A 89 7.58 8.83 2.76
C LEU A 89 7.07 10.27 2.95
N PRO A 90 6.50 10.90 1.90
CA PRO A 90 5.85 12.19 2.05
C PRO A 90 4.70 12.12 3.06
N GLY A 91 4.42 13.25 3.70
CA GLY A 91 3.21 13.43 4.50
C GLY A 91 1.96 13.27 3.64
N TYR A 92 0.85 12.89 4.27
CA TYR A 92 -0.44 12.90 3.59
C TYR A 92 -0.88 14.34 3.33
N SER A 93 -1.29 14.64 2.10
CA SER A 93 -1.64 16.01 1.65
C SER A 93 -3.14 16.24 1.48
N GLY A 94 -3.99 15.25 1.77
CA GLY A 94 -5.44 15.40 1.74
C GLY A 94 -6.01 15.88 3.08
N THR A 95 -7.31 16.16 3.10
CA THR A 95 -8.02 16.60 4.31
C THR A 95 -8.04 15.51 5.39
N VAL A 96 -7.69 15.90 6.62
CA VAL A 96 -7.77 15.06 7.84
C VAL A 96 -8.76 15.65 8.85
N ASP A 97 -9.52 16.66 8.45
CA ASP A 97 -10.41 17.41 9.33
C ASP A 97 -11.55 16.51 9.85
N LEU A 98 -11.73 16.56 11.16
CA LEU A 98 -12.84 15.94 11.85
C LEU A 98 -13.90 17.01 12.09
N HIS A 99 -15.06 16.89 11.44
CA HIS A 99 -16.15 17.86 11.61
C HIS A 99 -16.90 17.73 12.94
N TYR A 100 -16.92 16.52 13.51
CA TYR A 100 -17.72 16.21 14.71
C TYR A 100 -16.89 15.74 15.91
N ALA A 101 -15.76 15.06 15.66
CA ALA A 101 -14.92 14.55 16.74
C ALA A 101 -13.96 15.64 17.24
N LYS A 102 -13.75 15.70 18.56
CA LYS A 102 -12.78 16.56 19.22
C LYS A 102 -11.82 15.71 20.06
N PRO A 103 -10.55 16.11 20.19
CA PRO A 103 -9.65 15.46 21.14
C PRO A 103 -10.22 15.60 22.55
N VAL A 104 -10.11 14.54 23.35
CA VAL A 104 -10.40 14.61 24.78
C VAL A 104 -9.17 15.22 25.43
N ASP A 105 -9.32 16.36 26.12
CA ASP A 105 -8.24 16.96 26.90
C ASP A 105 -7.82 15.97 28.00
N ARG A 106 -6.51 15.79 28.15
CA ARG A 106 -5.91 14.78 29.02
C ARG A 106 -5.59 15.31 30.40
#